data_AF-A0A2G1X5P9-F1
#
_entry.id   AF-A0A2G1X5P9-F1
#
_cell.length_a   1.000
_cell.length_b   1.000
_cell.length_c   1.000
_cell.angle_alpha   90.00
_cell.angle_beta   90.00
_cell.angle_gamma   90.00
#
_symmetry.space_group_name_H-M   'P 1'
#
loop_
_entity.id
_entity.type
_entity.pdbx_description
1 polymer ?
#
loop_
_entity_poly.entity_id
_entity_poly.type
_entity_poly.pdbx_seq_one_letter_code
_entity_poly.pdbx_strand_id
1 'polypeptide(L)'
;RDALAAVSGSDSGAARDARDDLLADLACHPSLKRGDFDDLADGDLRDLLDRLGECDRPYACPHGRPTVLAVDAATFAAGFGRDR
;
A
#
# COMPACT_ATOMS: atom_id res chain seq x y z
N ARG A 1 -8.66 19.52 -3.42
CA ARG A 1 -8.79 19.68 -4.89
C ARG A 1 -7.96 20.86 -5.38
N ASP A 2 -8.04 22.01 -4.73
CA ASP A 2 -7.32 23.22 -5.14
C ASP A 2 -5.78 23.10 -5.06
N ALA A 3 -5.26 22.43 -4.04
CA ALA A 3 -3.82 22.15 -3.93
C ALA A 3 -3.28 21.25 -5.07
N LEU A 4 -4.07 20.26 -5.51
CA LEU A 4 -3.70 19.36 -6.60
C LEU A 4 -3.64 20.10 -7.95
N ALA A 5 -4.57 21.03 -8.17
CA ALA A 5 -4.61 21.87 -9.36
C ALA A 5 -3.39 22.82 -9.42
N ALA A 6 -2.95 23.34 -8.27
CA ALA A 6 -1.80 24.24 -8.20
C ALA A 6 -0.47 23.56 -8.60
N VAL A 7 -0.29 22.27 -8.28
CA VAL A 7 0.94 21.52 -8.59
C VAL A 7 0.93 20.84 -9.97
N SER A 8 -0.26 20.67 -10.58
CA SER A 8 -0.40 19.95 -11.86
C SER A 8 0.10 20.72 -13.08
N GLY A 9 0.31 22.04 -12.97
CA GLY A 9 0.70 22.91 -14.10
C GLY A 9 2.21 23.16 -14.27
N SER A 10 3.06 22.67 -13.37
CA SER A 10 4.52 22.88 -13.42
C SER A 10 5.26 21.58 -13.71
N ASP A 11 6.10 21.56 -14.75
CA ASP A 11 6.83 20.37 -15.20
C ASP A 11 8.28 20.30 -14.67
N SER A 12 8.59 21.03 -13.59
CA SER A 12 9.90 20.96 -12.94
C SER A 12 10.00 19.69 -12.07
N GLY A 13 11.23 19.18 -11.88
CA GLY A 13 11.46 18.01 -11.01
C GLY A 13 10.89 18.21 -9.60
N ALA A 14 11.14 19.37 -8.99
CA ALA A 14 10.61 19.72 -7.68
C ALA A 14 9.07 19.76 -7.62
N ALA A 15 8.39 20.17 -8.71
CA ALA A 15 6.94 20.16 -8.77
C ALA A 15 6.37 18.74 -8.88
N ARG A 16 7.07 17.84 -9.60
CA ARG A 16 6.72 16.41 -9.66
C ARG A 16 6.87 15.75 -8.28
N ASP A 17 7.98 16.01 -7.59
CA ASP A 17 8.22 15.49 -6.24
C ASP A 17 7.13 15.95 -5.26
N ALA A 18 6.83 17.26 -5.23
CA ALA A 18 5.78 17.81 -4.38
C ALA A 18 4.37 17.27 -4.71
N ARG A 19 4.09 16.99 -5.99
CA ARG A 19 2.84 16.35 -6.40
C ARG A 19 2.78 14.90 -5.90
N ASP A 20 3.87 14.15 -6.05
CA ASP A 20 3.92 12.74 -5.66
C ASP A 20 3.80 12.59 -4.13
N ASP A 21 4.42 13.48 -3.35
CA ASP A 21 4.25 13.57 -1.89
C ASP A 21 2.80 13.85 -1.51
N LEU A 22 2.16 14.83 -2.15
CA LEU A 22 0.75 15.16 -1.90
C LEU A 22 -0.18 14.00 -2.26
N LEU A 23 0.09 13.28 -3.35
CA LEU A 23 -0.68 12.10 -3.74
C LEU A 23 -0.46 10.94 -2.75
N ALA A 24 0.75 10.77 -2.23
CA ALA A 24 1.05 9.77 -1.22
C ALA A 24 0.25 10.03 0.07
N ASP A 25 0.17 11.28 0.53
CA ASP A 25 -0.64 11.67 1.69
C ASP A 25 -2.14 11.44 1.45
N LEU A 26 -2.65 11.85 0.29
CA LEU A 26 -4.05 11.66 -0.08
C LEU A 26 -4.43 10.19 -0.20
N ALA A 27 -3.51 9.33 -0.62
CA ALA A 27 -3.72 7.88 -0.65
C ALA A 27 -3.64 7.26 0.76
N CYS A 28 -2.71 7.74 1.58
CA CYS A 28 -2.45 7.16 2.90
C CYS A 28 -3.54 7.52 3.92
N HIS A 29 -3.94 8.77 4.05
CA HIS A 29 -4.86 9.17 5.12
C HIS A 29 -6.20 8.40 5.16
N PRO A 30 -6.93 8.21 4.04
CA PRO A 30 -8.20 7.47 4.05
C PRO A 30 -8.01 5.95 3.94
N SER A 31 -6.78 5.44 3.91
CA SER A 31 -6.54 4.00 3.82
C SER A 31 -7.01 3.27 5.09
N LEU A 32 -7.34 1.99 4.96
CA LEU A 32 -7.51 1.10 6.10
C LEU A 32 -6.27 1.15 7.00
N LYS A 33 -6.49 1.21 8.32
CA LYS A 33 -5.47 1.16 9.36
C LYS A 33 -5.56 -0.15 10.12
N ARG A 34 -4.56 -0.36 10.98
CA ARG A 34 -4.55 -1.50 11.90
C ARG A 34 -5.82 -1.47 12.76
N GLY A 35 -6.59 -2.56 12.72
CA GLY A 35 -7.83 -2.72 13.47
C GLY A 35 -9.10 -2.36 12.67
N ASP A 36 -8.98 -1.64 11.56
CA ASP A 36 -10.15 -1.24 10.76
C ASP A 36 -10.73 -2.38 9.92
N PHE A 37 -10.03 -3.52 9.84
CA PHE A 37 -10.40 -4.66 9.01
C PHE A 37 -11.22 -5.73 9.75
N ASP A 38 -11.38 -5.60 11.08
CA ASP A 38 -12.02 -6.63 11.92
C ASP A 38 -13.52 -6.80 11.59
N ASP A 39 -14.16 -5.74 11.10
CA ASP A 39 -15.59 -5.72 10.74
C ASP A 39 -15.84 -5.95 9.23
N LEU A 40 -14.79 -6.11 8.43
CA LEU A 40 -14.92 -6.29 6.98
C LEU A 40 -15.39 -7.71 6.63
N ALA A 41 -16.24 -7.81 5.61
CA ALA A 41 -16.60 -9.12 5.10
C ALA A 41 -15.40 -9.77 4.41
N ASP A 42 -15.38 -11.08 4.46
CA ASP A 42 -14.40 -11.95 3.81
C ASP A 42 -14.26 -11.64 2.29
N GLY A 43 -15.36 -11.21 1.65
CA GLY A 43 -15.35 -10.76 0.26
C GLY A 43 -14.62 -9.43 0.07
N ASP A 44 -14.89 -8.43 0.91
CA ASP A 44 -14.25 -7.11 0.85
C ASP A 44 -12.73 -7.20 1.04
N LEU A 45 -12.28 -8.13 1.89
CA LEU A 45 -10.86 -8.41 2.09
C LEU A 45 -10.20 -9.00 0.83
N ARG A 46 -10.90 -9.86 0.10
CA ARG A 46 -10.40 -10.44 -1.16
C ARG A 46 -10.36 -9.37 -2.26
N ASP A 47 -11.41 -8.58 -2.39
CA ASP A 47 -11.47 -7.47 -3.33
C ASP A 47 -10.35 -6.45 -3.09
N LEU A 48 -9.99 -6.18 -1.82
CA LEU A 48 -8.85 -5.34 -1.47
C LEU A 48 -7.52 -5.91 -2.01
N LEU A 49 -7.31 -7.22 -1.88
CA LEU A 49 -6.09 -7.89 -2.36
C LEU A 49 -6.05 -7.96 -3.89
N ASP A 50 -7.18 -8.17 -4.54
CA ASP A 50 -7.28 -8.16 -6.00
C ASP A 50 -6.93 -6.78 -6.56
N ARG A 51 -7.49 -5.71 -5.98
CA ARG A 51 -7.16 -4.32 -6.33
C ARG A 51 -5.69 -3.97 -6.08
N LEU A 52 -5.07 -4.54 -5.05
CA LEU A 52 -3.63 -4.40 -4.84
C LEU A 52 -2.86 -5.02 -6.02
N GLY A 53 -3.29 -6.19 -6.50
CA GLY A 53 -2.70 -6.88 -7.64
C GLY A 53 -2.80 -6.14 -8.98
N GLU A 54 -3.76 -5.22 -9.12
CA GLU A 54 -3.94 -4.38 -10.32
C GLU A 54 -3.02 -3.16 -10.37
N CYS A 55 -2.33 -2.84 -9.27
CA CYS A 55 -1.43 -1.68 -9.20
C CYS A 55 -0.10 -1.95 -9.90
N ASP A 56 0.46 -0.94 -10.58
CA ASP A 56 1.77 -1.05 -11.25
C ASP A 56 2.93 -1.39 -10.29
N ARG A 57 2.82 -0.98 -9.02
CA ARG A 57 3.82 -1.19 -7.97
C ARG A 57 3.17 -1.83 -6.73
N PRO A 58 2.73 -3.09 -6.80
CA PRO A 58 1.87 -3.69 -5.78
C PRO A 58 2.62 -4.05 -4.50
N TYR A 59 3.96 -4.10 -4.54
CA TYR A 59 4.82 -4.53 -3.42
C TYR A 59 5.41 -3.38 -2.60
N ALA A 60 5.07 -2.13 -2.92
CA ALA A 60 5.51 -0.96 -2.17
C ALA A 60 4.38 0.06 -2.10
N CYS A 61 4.10 0.60 -0.91
CA CYS A 61 3.19 1.73 -0.79
C CYS A 61 3.83 3.00 -1.40
N PRO A 62 3.06 4.08 -1.62
CA PRO A 62 3.59 5.34 -2.16
C PRO A 62 4.79 5.91 -1.37
N HIS A 63 4.89 5.61 -0.07
CA HIS A 63 6.01 6.01 0.81
C HIS A 63 7.19 5.02 0.84
N GLY A 64 7.14 3.94 0.05
CA GLY A 64 8.21 2.94 -0.05
C GLY A 64 8.19 1.83 0.99
N ARG A 65 7.16 1.73 1.86
CA ARG A 65 7.02 0.59 2.78
C ARG A 65 6.54 -0.66 2.02
N PRO A 66 7.02 -1.86 2.37
CA PRO A 66 6.51 -3.09 1.77
C PRO A 66 5.04 -3.30 2.13
N THR A 67 4.23 -3.71 1.16
CA THR A 67 2.80 -4.05 1.34
C THR A 67 2.59 -5.52 1.63
N VAL A 68 3.45 -6.40 1.11
CA VAL A 68 3.37 -7.85 1.27
C VAL A 68 4.76 -8.40 1.63
N LEU A 69 4.80 -9.38 2.52
CA LEU A 69 5.97 -10.19 2.82
C LEU A 69 5.62 -11.66 2.58
N ALA A 70 6.54 -12.42 2.00
CA ALA A 70 6.38 -13.86 1.82
C ALA A 70 7.29 -14.59 2.81
N VAL A 71 6.73 -15.56 3.52
CA VAL A 71 7.48 -16.51 4.36
C VAL A 71 7.17 -17.89 3.81
N ASP A 72 8.20 -18.63 3.42
CA ASP A 72 8.00 -19.98 2.92
C ASP A 72 7.55 -20.94 4.04
N ALA A 73 6.89 -22.01 3.66
CA ALA A 73 6.31 -22.97 4.61
C ALA A 73 7.38 -23.66 5.48
N ALA A 74 8.60 -23.84 4.98
CA ALA A 74 9.68 -24.48 5.74
C ALA A 74 10.22 -23.53 6.81
N THR A 75 10.44 -22.26 6.48
CA THR A 75 10.79 -21.19 7.41
C THR A 75 9.72 -21.04 8.49
N PHE A 76 8.45 -21.08 8.11
CA PHE A 76 7.35 -21.04 9.07
C PHE A 76 7.36 -22.28 10.00
N ALA A 77 7.48 -23.49 9.44
CA ALA A 77 7.54 -24.74 10.21
C ALA A 77 8.74 -24.79 11.18
N ALA A 78 9.92 -24.37 10.75
CA ALA A 78 11.12 -24.27 11.57
C ALA A 78 10.92 -23.29 12.75
N GLY A 79 10.22 -22.17 12.53
CA GLY A 79 9.84 -21.23 13.59
C GLY A 79 9.00 -21.85 14.71
N PHE A 80 8.26 -22.93 14.43
CA PHE A 80 7.51 -23.71 15.42
C PHE A 80 8.25 -24.99 15.88
N GLY A 81 9.50 -25.21 15.46
CA GLY A 81 10.27 -26.43 15.76
C GLY A 81 9.73 -27.69 15.07
N ARG A 82 9.08 -27.54 13.91
CA ARG A 82 8.45 -28.62 13.11
C ARG A 82 9.30 -29.02 11.90
N ASP A 83 10.59 -28.73 11.96
CA ASP A 83 11.65 -29.03 10.98
C ASP A 83 12.31 -30.40 11.21
N ARG A 84 11.72 -31.23 12.08
CA ARG A 84 12.18 -32.58 12.46
C ARG A 84 11.21 -33.65 11.98
#